data_AF-A0A8H5TJT0-F1
#
_entry.id   AF-A0A8H5TJT0-F1
#
_cell.length_a   1.000
_cell.length_b   1.000
_cell.length_c   1.000
_cell.angle_alpha   90.00
_cell.angle_beta   90.00
_cell.angle_gamma   90.00
#
_symmetry.space_group_name_H-M   'P 1'
#
loop_
_entity.id
_entity.type
_entity.pdbx_description
1 polymer ?
#
loop_
_entity_poly.entity_id
_entity_poly.type
_entity_poly.pdbx_seq_one_letter_code
_entity_poly.pdbx_strand_id
1 'polypeptide(L)'
;MSTASSSTFVSSCFDRPTPQTSSVYTEPPPVASLPESQPYVTPSLLTCEFLGFGDCDVVFDLNDESRWIAHIANFHLRNIFPTVCICWFCDRTFRASSHNQADAETCYRKRMHHIAKHFRNNGLSGRQMRPDFFLLDHLYENRLINEGMYQRARDYHEAPQVQIRNLHPAGWRPDHNHQEPAVVEASRSRHRGSSTRNRAPQGYYR
;
A
#
# COMPACT_ATOMS: atom_id res chain seq x y z
N MET A 1 62.23 -32.59 12.42
CA MET A 1 63.37 -31.91 11.77
C MET A 1 62.80 -30.80 10.91
N SER A 2 63.06 -29.56 11.31
CA SER A 2 62.61 -28.34 10.62
C SER A 2 63.80 -27.74 9.85
N THR A 3 63.56 -27.27 8.62
CA THR A 3 64.24 -26.16 7.90
C THR A 3 63.63 -26.07 6.49
N ALA A 4 62.90 -24.99 6.17
CA ALA A 4 63.31 -23.87 5.29
C ALA A 4 63.03 -24.19 3.78
N SER A 5 62.59 -23.31 2.87
CA SER A 5 62.67 -21.85 2.75
C SER A 5 61.59 -21.32 1.78
N SER A 6 61.26 -20.03 1.95
CA SER A 6 60.44 -19.17 1.11
C SER A 6 61.06 -18.84 -0.26
N SER A 7 60.23 -18.51 -1.26
CA SER A 7 60.66 -17.80 -2.48
C SER A 7 59.61 -16.78 -2.92
N THR A 8 59.95 -15.51 -2.73
CA THR A 8 59.26 -14.32 -3.20
C THR A 8 59.79 -13.99 -4.61
N PHE A 9 58.91 -13.77 -5.59
CA PHE A 9 59.32 -13.17 -6.87
C PHE A 9 58.67 -11.79 -7.00
N VAL A 10 59.50 -10.76 -6.82
CA VAL A 10 59.26 -9.38 -7.23
C VAL A 10 59.75 -9.22 -8.65
N SER A 11 58.95 -8.63 -9.54
CA SER A 11 59.42 -8.20 -10.86
C SER A 11 59.12 -6.72 -11.07
N SER A 12 60.16 -6.02 -11.49
CA SER A 12 60.34 -4.56 -11.50
C SER A 12 59.67 -3.90 -12.69
N CYS A 13 59.11 -2.73 -12.44
CA CYS A 13 58.70 -1.73 -13.42
C CYS A 13 59.92 -1.00 -14.02
N PHE A 14 59.86 -0.67 -15.31
CA PHE A 14 60.13 0.64 -15.93
C PHE A 14 60.43 0.45 -17.42
N ASP A 15 59.47 0.77 -18.29
CA ASP A 15 59.75 1.17 -19.67
C ASP A 15 58.89 2.39 -20.04
N ARG A 16 59.54 3.38 -20.64
CA ARG A 16 59.09 4.76 -20.81
C ARG A 16 58.15 4.90 -22.02
N PRO A 17 57.06 5.69 -21.97
CA PRO A 17 56.23 5.91 -23.15
C PRO A 17 56.83 7.00 -24.07
N THR A 18 56.92 6.68 -25.36
CA THR A 18 57.20 7.63 -26.45
C THR A 18 55.87 8.17 -26.99
N PRO A 19 55.72 9.48 -27.22
CA PRO A 19 54.49 10.02 -27.78
C PRO A 19 54.52 9.90 -29.30
N GLN A 20 53.65 9.05 -29.86
CA GLN A 20 53.34 9.08 -31.29
C GLN A 20 51.84 9.18 -31.50
N THR A 21 51.45 10.35 -31.99
CA THR A 21 50.17 10.71 -32.58
C THR A 21 49.84 9.75 -33.73
N SER A 22 48.74 9.02 -33.61
CA SER A 22 48.08 8.34 -34.73
C SER A 22 46.59 8.26 -34.44
N SER A 23 45.85 9.13 -35.11
CA SER A 23 44.40 9.22 -35.12
C SER A 23 43.81 7.98 -35.80
N VAL A 24 43.29 7.04 -35.01
CA VAL A 24 42.45 5.95 -35.50
C VAL A 24 41.02 6.25 -35.05
N TYR A 25 40.18 6.63 -36.01
CA TYR A 25 38.75 6.79 -35.81
C TYR A 25 38.15 5.40 -35.58
N THR A 26 37.90 5.04 -34.32
CA THR A 26 37.18 3.82 -33.96
C THR A 26 35.69 4.10 -34.02
N GLU A 27 35.02 3.48 -34.99
CA GLU A 27 33.57 3.43 -35.10
C GLU A 27 32.97 2.87 -33.79
N PRO A 28 31.98 3.53 -33.17
CA PRO A 28 31.36 3.00 -31.96
C PRO A 28 30.65 1.67 -32.29
N PRO A 29 30.75 0.65 -31.42
CA PRO A 29 30.10 -0.63 -31.67
C PRO A 29 28.59 -0.43 -31.84
N PRO A 30 27.94 -1.20 -32.74
CA PRO A 30 26.50 -1.11 -32.92
C PRO A 30 25.84 -1.40 -31.57
N VAL A 31 24.96 -0.48 -31.16
CA VAL A 31 24.20 -0.57 -29.92
C VAL A 31 23.49 -1.92 -29.89
N ALA A 32 23.99 -2.85 -29.09
CA ALA A 32 23.31 -4.10 -28.83
C ALA A 32 21.97 -3.73 -28.18
N SER A 33 20.87 -4.01 -28.89
CA SER A 33 19.52 -3.87 -28.39
C SER A 33 19.43 -4.58 -27.05
N LEU A 34 19.33 -3.80 -25.96
CA LEU A 34 19.03 -4.31 -24.63
C LEU A 34 17.79 -5.20 -24.75
N PRO A 35 17.81 -6.45 -24.27
CA PRO A 35 16.61 -7.27 -24.23
C PRO A 35 15.56 -6.50 -23.43
N GLU A 36 14.42 -6.30 -24.09
CA GLU A 36 13.21 -5.68 -23.56
C GLU A 36 12.96 -6.25 -22.17
N SER A 37 13.11 -5.41 -21.15
CA SER A 37 13.04 -5.82 -19.76
C SER A 37 11.68 -6.45 -19.52
N GLN A 38 11.66 -7.78 -19.35
CA GLN A 38 10.49 -8.44 -18.76
C GLN A 38 10.17 -7.70 -17.46
N PRO A 39 8.89 -7.40 -17.17
CA PRO A 39 8.53 -6.81 -15.89
C PRO A 39 9.04 -7.77 -14.83
N TYR A 40 10.06 -7.34 -14.11
CA TYR A 40 10.59 -8.05 -12.96
C TYR A 40 9.41 -8.14 -11.98
N VAL A 41 8.79 -9.30 -11.88
CA VAL A 41 7.81 -9.55 -10.83
C VAL A 41 8.64 -9.59 -9.57
N THR A 42 8.69 -8.47 -8.84
CA THR A 42 9.34 -8.44 -7.53
C THR A 42 8.66 -9.52 -6.69
N PRO A 43 9.40 -10.54 -6.21
CA PRO A 43 8.79 -11.58 -5.40
C PRO A 43 8.15 -10.92 -4.18
N SER A 44 6.88 -11.24 -3.91
CA SER A 44 6.18 -10.74 -2.74
C SER A 44 6.89 -11.26 -1.50
N LEU A 45 7.58 -10.40 -0.75
CA LEU A 45 8.25 -10.79 0.49
C LEU A 45 7.28 -10.69 1.67
N LEU A 46 7.45 -11.57 2.66
CA LEU A 46 6.73 -11.46 3.92
C LEU A 46 7.27 -10.26 4.68
N THR A 47 6.43 -9.23 4.85
CA THR A 47 6.80 -7.99 5.54
C THR A 47 6.42 -8.07 7.02
N CYS A 48 7.22 -7.45 7.90
CA CYS A 48 6.89 -7.35 9.31
C CYS A 48 5.59 -6.55 9.56
N GLU A 49 4.75 -7.03 10.48
CA GLU A 49 3.55 -6.32 10.95
C GLU A 49 3.86 -4.93 11.53
N PHE A 50 5.08 -4.77 12.06
CA PHE A 50 5.53 -3.56 12.71
C PHE A 50 6.09 -2.49 11.77
N LEU A 51 6.12 -2.76 10.45
CA LEU A 51 6.46 -1.75 9.44
C LEU A 51 5.55 -0.51 9.55
N GLY A 52 4.27 -0.69 9.90
CA GLY A 52 3.31 0.42 10.04
C GLY A 52 3.45 1.21 11.35
N PHE A 53 4.20 0.71 12.32
CA PHE A 53 4.31 1.29 13.66
C PHE A 53 5.66 1.98 13.89
N GLY A 54 6.74 1.57 13.21
CA GLY A 54 8.08 2.14 13.35
C GLY A 54 9.08 1.56 12.34
N ASP A 55 10.34 1.48 12.71
CA ASP A 55 11.47 1.20 11.80
C ASP A 55 11.73 -0.30 11.56
N CYS A 56 10.73 -1.17 11.72
CA CYS A 56 10.92 -2.59 11.40
C CYS A 56 10.64 -2.83 9.91
N ASP A 57 11.69 -2.71 9.10
CA ASP A 57 11.69 -2.97 7.66
C ASP A 57 12.14 -4.40 7.31
N VAL A 58 12.26 -5.27 8.32
CA VAL A 58 12.68 -6.66 8.13
C VAL A 58 11.67 -7.39 7.25
N VAL A 59 12.20 -8.02 6.20
CA VAL A 59 11.46 -8.83 5.23
C VAL A 59 12.00 -10.26 5.22
N PHE A 60 11.13 -11.20 4.85
CA PHE A 60 11.45 -12.62 4.81
C PHE A 60 11.02 -13.23 3.48
N ASP A 61 11.71 -14.31 3.09
CA ASP A 61 11.29 -15.14 1.96
C ASP A 61 9.90 -15.75 2.23
N LEU A 62 9.13 -16.00 1.17
CA LEU A 62 7.80 -16.61 1.25
C LEU A 62 7.79 -17.98 1.93
N ASN A 63 8.91 -18.70 1.92
CA ASN A 63 9.03 -20.01 2.54
C ASN A 63 9.49 -19.93 4.01
N ASP A 64 10.00 -18.78 4.44
CA ASP A 64 10.53 -18.54 5.78
C ASP A 64 9.44 -18.10 6.80
N GLU A 65 8.23 -18.62 6.66
CA GLU A 65 7.08 -18.27 7.52
C GLU A 65 7.41 -18.40 9.00
N SER A 66 8.13 -19.46 9.38
CA SER A 66 8.44 -19.73 10.79
C SER A 66 9.36 -18.67 11.39
N ARG A 67 10.35 -18.19 10.62
CA ARG A 67 11.26 -17.13 11.05
C ARG A 67 10.53 -15.79 11.11
N TRP A 68 9.68 -15.50 10.12
CA TRP A 68 8.83 -14.30 10.10
C TRP A 68 7.90 -14.24 11.31
N ILE A 69 7.19 -15.33 11.62
CA ILE A 69 6.30 -15.42 12.78
C ILE A 69 7.10 -15.27 14.08
N ALA A 70 8.23 -15.98 14.21
CA ALA A 70 9.07 -15.91 15.40
C ALA A 70 9.64 -14.51 15.62
N HIS A 71 10.03 -13.81 14.55
CA HIS A 71 10.48 -12.42 14.63
C HIS A 71 9.41 -11.53 15.27
N ILE A 72 8.18 -11.57 14.77
CA ILE A 72 7.10 -10.72 15.28
C ILE A 72 6.72 -11.12 16.71
N ALA A 73 6.53 -12.42 16.96
CA ALA A 73 6.14 -12.96 18.27
C ALA A 73 7.15 -12.62 19.38
N ASN A 74 8.44 -12.86 19.11
CA ASN A 74 9.48 -12.74 20.14
C ASN A 74 9.95 -11.30 20.30
N PHE A 75 10.21 -10.61 19.18
CA PHE A 75 10.84 -9.30 19.22
C PHE A 75 9.85 -8.17 19.49
N HIS A 76 8.69 -8.20 18.82
CA HIS A 76 7.72 -7.12 18.92
C HIS A 76 6.62 -7.39 19.93
N LEU A 77 6.05 -8.59 19.94
CA LEU A 77 5.00 -8.94 20.91
C LEU A 77 5.54 -9.33 22.27
N ARG A 78 6.84 -9.68 22.38
CA ARG A 78 7.45 -10.20 23.62
C ARG A 78 6.67 -11.37 24.21
N ASN A 79 6.10 -12.21 23.35
CA ASN A 79 5.20 -13.32 23.68
C ASN A 79 3.89 -12.91 24.40
N ILE A 80 3.48 -11.64 24.28
CA ILE A 80 2.19 -11.13 24.76
C ILE A 80 1.23 -11.01 23.56
N PHE A 81 0.48 -12.09 23.30
CA PHE A 81 -0.41 -12.23 22.16
C PHE A 81 -1.81 -11.66 22.40
N PRO A 82 -2.45 -11.08 21.36
CA PRO A 82 -3.82 -10.62 21.45
C PRO A 82 -4.80 -11.80 21.50
N THR A 83 -5.91 -11.62 22.21
CA THR A 83 -7.00 -12.60 22.24
C THR A 83 -7.91 -12.51 21.01
N VAL A 84 -7.88 -11.38 20.30
CA VAL A 84 -8.63 -11.12 19.07
C VAL A 84 -7.73 -10.41 18.07
N CYS A 85 -7.73 -10.88 16.82
CA CYS A 85 -7.02 -10.24 15.72
C CYS A 85 -7.70 -10.59 14.39
N ILE A 86 -7.47 -9.80 13.35
CA ILE A 86 -8.07 -9.95 12.02
C ILE A 86 -7.01 -10.02 10.93
N CYS A 87 -7.32 -10.69 9.81
CA CYS A 87 -6.41 -10.72 8.67
C CYS A 87 -6.29 -9.33 8.03
N TRP A 88 -5.08 -8.96 7.58
CA TRP A 88 -4.85 -7.71 6.85
C TRP A 88 -5.51 -7.66 5.48
N PHE A 89 -5.82 -8.81 4.89
CA PHE A 89 -6.19 -8.92 3.47
C PHE A 89 -7.62 -9.41 3.24
N CYS A 90 -8.30 -9.89 4.28
CA CYS A 90 -9.68 -10.36 4.18
C CYS A 90 -10.39 -10.24 5.53
N ASP A 91 -11.70 -10.45 5.55
CA ASP A 91 -12.52 -10.24 6.75
C ASP A 91 -12.51 -11.43 7.74
N ARG A 92 -11.45 -12.24 7.71
CA ARG A 92 -11.31 -13.38 8.63
C ARG A 92 -10.83 -12.90 9.99
N THR A 93 -11.62 -13.21 11.01
CA THR A 93 -11.30 -12.95 12.43
C THR A 93 -10.76 -14.20 13.12
N PHE A 94 -9.82 -14.00 14.03
CA PHE A 94 -9.18 -15.01 14.86
C PHE A 94 -9.41 -14.62 16.32
N ARG A 95 -10.07 -15.50 17.08
CA ARG A 95 -10.41 -15.28 18.49
C ARG A 95 -9.98 -16.47 19.33
N ALA A 96 -9.22 -16.23 20.38
CA ALA A 96 -8.89 -17.25 21.38
C ALA A 96 -10.19 -17.70 22.08
N SER A 97 -10.34 -19.01 22.30
CA SER A 97 -11.50 -19.58 22.98
C SER A 97 -11.44 -19.40 24.49
N SER A 98 -10.24 -19.17 25.02
CA SER A 98 -9.94 -18.93 26.42
C SER A 98 -9.08 -17.70 26.58
N HIS A 99 -9.04 -17.14 27.79
CA HIS A 99 -8.14 -16.04 28.16
C HIS A 99 -6.73 -16.54 28.52
N ASN A 100 -6.37 -17.77 28.14
CA ASN A 100 -5.04 -18.32 28.38
C ASN A 100 -4.06 -17.89 27.27
N GLN A 101 -2.83 -17.60 27.67
CA GLN A 101 -1.76 -17.17 26.78
C GLN A 101 -1.42 -18.18 25.69
N ALA A 102 -1.44 -19.49 25.99
CA ALA A 102 -1.14 -20.53 25.00
C ALA A 102 -2.19 -20.60 23.88
N ASP A 103 -3.45 -20.31 24.20
CA ASP A 103 -4.53 -20.27 23.22
C ASP A 103 -4.47 -18.98 22.39
N ALA A 104 -4.17 -17.84 23.02
CA ALA A 104 -3.92 -16.58 22.33
C ALA A 104 -2.74 -16.70 21.35
N GLU A 105 -1.63 -17.32 21.76
CA GLU A 105 -0.50 -17.62 20.88
C GLU A 105 -0.93 -18.49 19.70
N THR A 106 -1.60 -19.62 19.97
CA THR A 106 -2.06 -20.53 18.93
C THR A 106 -2.95 -19.81 17.92
N CYS A 107 -3.84 -18.95 18.40
CA CYS A 107 -4.75 -18.16 17.59
C CYS A 107 -4.00 -17.13 16.73
N TYR A 108 -3.06 -16.39 17.32
CA TYR A 108 -2.22 -15.44 16.60
C TYR A 108 -1.35 -16.13 15.53
N ARG A 109 -0.75 -17.29 15.84
CA ARG A 109 0.02 -18.06 14.86
C ARG A 109 -0.85 -18.54 13.70
N LYS A 110 -2.08 -18.99 13.97
CA LYS A 110 -3.06 -19.35 12.92
C LYS A 110 -3.35 -18.17 12.01
N ARG A 111 -3.49 -16.96 12.56
CA ARG A 111 -3.63 -15.73 11.78
C ARG A 111 -2.42 -15.50 10.88
N MET A 112 -1.21 -15.59 11.42
CA MET A 112 -0.01 -15.32 10.63
C MET A 112 0.18 -16.31 9.47
N HIS A 113 -0.04 -17.60 9.72
CA HIS A 113 -0.06 -18.60 8.63
C HIS A 113 -1.15 -18.33 7.59
N HIS A 114 -2.31 -17.80 8.00
CA HIS A 114 -3.35 -17.40 7.06
C HIS A 114 -2.92 -16.18 6.22
N ILE A 115 -2.26 -15.20 6.82
CA ILE A 115 -1.70 -14.03 6.13
C ILE A 115 -0.61 -14.47 5.14
N ALA A 116 0.30 -15.38 5.53
CA ALA A 116 1.32 -15.91 4.62
C ALA A 116 0.73 -16.54 3.35
N LYS A 117 -0.43 -17.19 3.45
CA LYS A 117 -1.13 -17.73 2.27
C LYS A 117 -1.55 -16.65 1.29
N HIS A 118 -1.92 -15.46 1.76
CA HIS A 118 -2.24 -14.34 0.88
C HIS A 118 -1.01 -13.83 0.13
N PHE A 119 0.14 -13.70 0.82
CA PHE A 119 1.39 -13.35 0.15
C PHE A 119 1.76 -14.38 -0.94
N ARG A 120 1.66 -15.68 -0.62
CA ARG A 120 2.04 -16.76 -1.54
C ARG A 120 1.06 -16.96 -2.70
N ASN A 121 -0.24 -16.99 -2.41
CA ASN A 121 -1.25 -17.45 -3.37
C ASN A 121 -1.89 -16.29 -4.14
N ASN A 122 -1.99 -15.11 -3.51
CA ASN A 122 -2.64 -13.94 -4.08
C ASN A 122 -1.63 -12.88 -4.53
N GLY A 123 -0.33 -13.09 -4.27
CA GLY A 123 0.73 -12.14 -4.61
C GLY A 123 0.63 -10.82 -3.85
N LEU A 124 -0.14 -10.76 -2.77
CA LEU A 124 -0.33 -9.53 -2.00
C LEU A 124 0.98 -9.11 -1.34
N SER A 125 1.11 -7.80 -1.11
CA SER A 125 2.31 -7.20 -0.51
C SER A 125 1.96 -6.40 0.74
N GLY A 126 2.99 -6.01 1.50
CA GLY A 126 2.84 -5.17 2.69
C GLY A 126 2.12 -3.82 2.41
N ARG A 127 2.14 -3.33 1.17
CA ARG A 127 1.44 -2.09 0.77
C ARG A 127 -0.09 -2.19 0.85
N GLN A 128 -0.62 -3.41 0.84
CA GLN A 128 -2.06 -3.69 0.85
C GLN A 128 -2.54 -4.10 2.25
N MET A 129 -1.69 -3.95 3.28
CA MET A 129 -2.04 -4.30 4.64
C MET A 129 -3.11 -3.34 5.19
N ARG A 130 -4.25 -3.88 5.59
CA ARG A 130 -5.29 -3.15 6.34
C ARG A 130 -4.95 -3.11 7.84
N PRO A 131 -5.34 -2.06 8.56
CA PRO A 131 -5.13 -1.97 9.99
C PRO A 131 -5.94 -3.04 10.75
N ASP A 132 -5.30 -3.66 11.74
CA ASP A 132 -5.97 -4.51 12.72
C ASP A 132 -6.14 -3.72 14.02
N PHE A 133 -7.31 -3.09 14.19
CA PHE A 133 -7.58 -2.25 15.36
C PHE A 133 -7.61 -3.03 16.67
N PHE A 134 -8.00 -4.32 16.65
CA PHE A 134 -7.95 -5.17 17.85
C PHE A 134 -6.50 -5.43 18.28
N LEU A 135 -5.62 -5.71 17.33
CA LEU A 135 -4.20 -5.80 17.61
C LEU A 135 -3.67 -4.45 18.09
N LEU A 136 -4.03 -3.35 17.44
CA LEU A 136 -3.57 -2.01 17.79
C LEU A 136 -3.88 -1.64 19.25
N ASP A 137 -5.11 -1.86 19.68
CA ASP A 137 -5.53 -1.65 21.08
C ASP A 137 -4.72 -2.52 22.03
N HIS A 138 -4.57 -3.82 21.72
CA HIS A 138 -3.75 -4.75 22.50
C HIS A 138 -2.30 -4.29 22.64
N LEU A 139 -1.68 -3.83 21.55
CA LEU A 139 -0.29 -3.34 21.56
C LEU A 139 -0.14 -2.13 22.48
N TYR A 140 -1.10 -1.22 22.46
CA TYR A 140 -1.07 -0.01 23.27
C TYR A 140 -1.32 -0.30 24.75
N GLU A 141 -2.35 -1.10 25.06
CA GLU A 141 -2.69 -1.52 26.43
C GLU A 141 -1.53 -2.23 27.12
N ASN A 142 -0.78 -3.05 26.38
CA ASN A 142 0.39 -3.78 26.88
C ASN A 142 1.71 -3.01 26.76
N ARG A 143 1.68 -1.72 26.40
CA ARG A 143 2.86 -0.84 26.27
C ARG A 143 3.93 -1.39 25.30
N LEU A 144 3.50 -2.11 24.27
CA LEU A 144 4.36 -2.62 23.20
C LEU A 144 4.64 -1.54 22.14
N ILE A 145 3.77 -0.54 22.04
CA ILE A 145 3.96 0.67 21.24
C ILE A 145 3.74 1.91 22.10
N ASN A 146 4.29 3.06 21.68
CA ASN A 146 4.06 4.33 22.37
C ASN A 146 2.79 5.03 21.87
N GLU A 147 2.35 6.05 22.62
CA GLU A 147 1.16 6.86 22.31
C GLU A 147 1.19 7.43 20.89
N GLY A 148 2.32 7.99 20.46
CA GLY A 148 2.45 8.59 19.14
C GLY A 148 2.28 7.56 18.01
N MET A 149 2.75 6.33 18.20
CA MET A 149 2.55 5.23 17.25
C MET A 149 1.08 4.80 17.22
N TYR A 150 0.45 4.69 18.38
CA TYR A 150 -0.97 4.34 18.51
C TYR A 150 -1.86 5.35 17.80
N GLN A 151 -1.69 6.65 18.08
CA GLN A 151 -2.50 7.70 17.47
C GLN A 151 -2.34 7.74 15.95
N ARG A 152 -1.10 7.66 15.43
CA ARG A 152 -0.86 7.63 13.97
C ARG A 152 -1.54 6.46 13.28
N ALA A 153 -1.50 5.27 13.88
CA ALA A 153 -2.14 4.10 13.31
C ALA A 153 -3.66 4.14 13.43
N ARG A 154 -4.18 4.77 14.49
CA ARG A 154 -5.61 4.97 14.72
C ARG A 154 -6.22 5.93 13.70
N ASP A 155 -5.46 6.93 13.27
CA ASP A 155 -5.85 7.92 12.25
C ASP A 155 -5.77 7.35 10.82
N TYR A 156 -5.33 6.09 10.64
CA TYR A 156 -5.32 5.46 9.33
C TYR A 156 -6.75 5.15 8.86
N HIS A 157 -7.06 5.54 7.63
CA HIS A 157 -8.33 5.27 6.97
C HIS A 157 -8.11 4.64 5.59
N GLU A 158 -8.79 3.52 5.32
CA GLU A 158 -8.72 2.82 4.02
C GLU A 158 -9.34 3.64 2.87
N ALA A 159 -10.28 4.54 3.18
CA ALA A 159 -10.89 5.42 2.20
C ALA A 159 -10.06 6.70 2.03
N PRO A 160 -9.86 7.18 0.78
CA PRO A 160 -9.30 8.51 0.55
C PRO A 160 -10.08 9.52 1.40
N GLN A 161 -9.38 10.19 2.32
CA GLN A 161 -9.92 11.36 2.99
C GLN A 161 -10.01 12.43 1.91
N VAL A 162 -11.13 12.44 1.18
CA VAL A 162 -11.44 13.51 0.26
C VAL A 162 -11.48 14.75 1.15
N GLN A 163 -10.44 15.57 1.11
CA GLN A 163 -10.51 16.95 1.57
C GLN A 163 -11.46 17.64 0.62
N ILE A 164 -12.76 17.37 0.79
CA ILE A 164 -13.81 18.12 0.14
C ILE A 164 -13.71 19.50 0.78
N ARG A 165 -12.92 20.39 0.15
CA ARG A 165 -13.11 21.82 0.32
C ARG A 165 -14.60 22.05 0.09
N ASN A 166 -15.29 22.60 1.09
CA ASN A 166 -16.74 22.82 1.13
C ASN A 166 -17.61 21.65 1.64
N LEU A 167 -17.07 20.72 2.43
CA LEU A 167 -17.92 19.91 3.33
C LEU A 167 -18.51 20.83 4.39
N HIS A 168 -19.71 21.31 4.11
CA HIS A 168 -20.45 22.06 5.09
C HIS A 168 -21.20 21.12 6.04
N PRO A 169 -21.36 21.49 7.33
CA PRO A 169 -22.13 20.70 8.29
C PRO A 169 -23.55 20.42 7.77
N ALA A 170 -24.14 19.33 8.24
CA ALA A 170 -25.54 19.03 7.96
C ALA A 170 -26.43 20.21 8.37
N GLY A 171 -27.15 20.79 7.41
CA GLY A 171 -27.99 21.98 7.62
C GLY A 171 -27.37 23.30 7.14
N TRP A 172 -26.14 23.31 6.61
CA TRP A 172 -25.59 24.50 5.98
C TRP A 172 -26.33 24.85 4.69
N ARG A 173 -26.70 26.13 4.55
CA ARG A 173 -27.27 26.70 3.34
C ARG A 173 -26.38 27.86 2.89
N PRO A 174 -26.09 27.99 1.58
CA PRO A 174 -25.41 29.18 1.08
C PRO A 174 -26.24 30.43 1.39
N ASP A 175 -25.57 31.51 1.79
CA ASP A 175 -26.20 32.82 1.89
C ASP A 175 -26.53 33.33 0.48
N HIS A 176 -27.82 33.56 0.20
CA HIS A 176 -28.28 34.05 -1.09
C HIS A 176 -28.12 35.58 -1.25
N ASN A 177 -27.59 36.30 -0.26
CA ASN A 177 -27.58 37.77 -0.28
C ASN A 177 -26.44 38.42 -1.10
N HIS A 178 -25.58 37.65 -1.78
CA HIS A 178 -24.45 38.21 -2.54
C HIS A 178 -24.30 37.65 -3.96
N GLN A 179 -25.40 37.40 -4.67
CA GLN A 179 -25.35 37.15 -6.12
C GLN A 179 -25.51 38.47 -6.88
N GLU A 180 -24.38 38.96 -7.41
CA GLU A 180 -24.32 39.94 -8.50
C GLU A 180 -25.36 39.54 -9.59
N PRO A 181 -26.26 40.44 -9.99
CA PRO A 181 -27.33 40.09 -10.92
C PRO A 181 -26.75 39.82 -12.31
N ALA A 182 -26.85 38.57 -12.76
CA ALA A 182 -26.64 38.21 -14.15
C ALA A 182 -27.71 38.91 -15.01
N VAL A 183 -27.28 39.95 -15.73
CA VAL A 183 -28.08 40.57 -16.79
C VAL A 183 -28.25 39.55 -17.90
N VAL A 184 -29.46 39.00 -18.05
CA VAL A 184 -29.82 38.24 -19.26
C VAL A 184 -31.09 38.86 -19.83
N GLU A 185 -30.92 39.49 -20.98
CA GLU A 185 -31.92 40.29 -21.69
C GLU A 185 -33.17 39.47 -22.03
N ALA A 186 -34.30 39.98 -21.57
CA ALA A 186 -35.62 39.48 -21.93
C ALA A 186 -35.98 39.93 -23.35
N SER A 187 -35.72 39.07 -24.34
CA SER A 187 -36.33 39.22 -25.66
C SER A 187 -37.77 38.68 -25.65
N ARG A 188 -38.71 39.63 -25.60
CA ARG A 188 -40.16 39.43 -25.67
C ARG A 188 -40.57 38.98 -27.08
N SER A 189 -41.45 37.97 -27.16
CA SER A 189 -42.39 37.84 -28.27
C SER A 189 -43.75 37.38 -27.75
N ARG A 190 -44.77 38.22 -27.94
CA ARG A 190 -46.17 38.03 -27.56
C ARG A 190 -47.00 37.79 -28.82
N HIS A 191 -47.79 36.72 -28.85
CA HIS A 191 -49.07 36.61 -29.59
C HIS A 191 -49.90 35.53 -28.85
N ARG A 192 -50.86 35.85 -27.97
CA ARG A 192 -52.21 36.43 -28.14
C ARG A 192 -53.12 35.60 -29.05
N GLY A 193 -54.07 34.87 -28.45
CA GLY A 193 -55.23 34.34 -29.18
C GLY A 193 -55.95 33.17 -28.50
N SER A 194 -56.97 33.49 -27.72
CA SER A 194 -57.94 32.56 -27.13
C SER A 194 -59.04 32.20 -28.15
N SER A 195 -59.69 31.05 -27.92
CA SER A 195 -61.15 30.81 -28.10
C SER A 195 -61.61 29.87 -29.24
N THR A 196 -62.09 28.70 -28.78
CA THR A 196 -63.31 27.95 -29.13
C THR A 196 -63.73 27.70 -30.59
N ARG A 197 -63.96 26.41 -30.93
CA ARG A 197 -65.27 25.84 -31.31
C ARG A 197 -65.18 24.38 -31.79
N ASN A 198 -65.90 23.52 -31.07
CA ASN A 198 -66.81 22.45 -31.54
C ASN A 198 -66.47 21.61 -32.79
N ARG A 199 -66.55 20.28 -32.61
CA ARG A 199 -67.58 19.38 -33.20
C ARG A 199 -66.98 18.08 -33.76
N ALA A 200 -67.21 16.98 -33.03
CA ALA A 200 -67.23 15.63 -33.61
C ALA A 200 -68.41 15.52 -34.60
N PRO A 201 -68.33 14.66 -35.63
CA PRO A 201 -68.86 13.32 -35.42
C PRO A 201 -68.12 12.18 -36.15
N GLN A 202 -68.32 10.99 -35.59
CA GLN A 202 -68.48 9.66 -36.19
C GLN A 202 -68.14 9.43 -37.68
N GLY A 203 -67.40 8.35 -37.93
CA GLY A 203 -67.38 7.70 -39.24
C GLY A 203 -66.59 6.37 -39.20
N TYR A 204 -67.31 5.26 -39.25
CA TYR A 204 -66.83 3.88 -39.26
C TYR A 204 -66.24 3.45 -40.63
N TYR A 205 -65.45 2.36 -40.57
CA TYR A 205 -65.05 1.40 -41.62
C TYR A 205 -64.14 1.83 -42.78
N ARG A 206 -62.95 1.23 -42.83
CA ARG A 206 -62.65 0.14 -43.78
C ARG A 206 -61.54 -0.76 -43.25
#